data_AF-A0A0B4XJ39-F1
#
_entry.id   AF-A0A0B4XJ39-F1
#
_cell.length_a   1.000
_cell.length_b   1.000
_cell.length_c   1.000
_cell.angle_alpha   90.00
_cell.angle_beta   90.00
_cell.angle_gamma   90.00
#
_symmetry.space_group_name_H-M   'P 1'
#
loop_
_entity.id
_entity.type
_entity.pdbx_description
1 polymer ?
#
loop_
_entity_poly.entity_id
_entity_poly.type
_entity_poly.pdbx_seq_one_letter_code
_entity_poly.pdbx_strand_id
1 'polypeptide(L)'
;MTRGAFLFQRLLRLDQLHDGLKARFRLGRHELLLVCVGTEVFILDARCPHAGADLGRGSLSGYQLRCPGHGQTFDVRAGGRAGQPARYPVVYDGQWLGVEL
;
A
#
# COMPACT_ATOMS: atom_id res chain seq x y z
N MET A 1 -21.56 -3.87 22.03
CA MET A 1 -20.27 -3.80 21.32
C MET A 1 -20.57 -3.56 19.85
N THR A 2 -20.79 -2.31 19.45
CA THR A 2 -21.03 -1.96 18.05
C THR A 2 -19.76 -2.31 17.27
N ARG A 3 -19.81 -3.38 16.48
CA ARG A 3 -18.82 -3.61 15.42
C ARG A 3 -18.77 -2.33 14.59
N GLY A 4 -17.66 -1.59 14.65
CA GLY A 4 -17.47 -0.43 13.79
C GLY A 4 -17.71 -0.85 12.35
N ALA A 5 -18.61 -0.17 11.66
CA ALA A 5 -18.84 -0.43 10.26
C ALA A 5 -17.56 -0.03 9.52
N PHE A 6 -16.84 -1.01 8.97
CA PHE A 6 -15.76 -0.74 8.06
C PHE A 6 -16.35 -0.05 6.83
N LEU A 7 -15.86 1.16 6.53
CA LEU A 7 -16.32 1.94 5.39
C LEU A 7 -15.33 1.80 4.26
N PHE A 8 -15.82 1.50 3.05
CA PHE A 8 -14.99 1.46 1.87
C PHE A 8 -14.41 2.85 1.57
N GLN A 9 -13.08 2.92 1.54
CA GLN A 9 -12.31 4.11 1.21
C GLN A 9 -11.72 3.95 -0.19
N ARG A 10 -12.24 4.74 -1.15
CA ARG A 10 -11.77 4.79 -2.53
C ARG A 10 -10.34 5.33 -2.59
N LEU A 11 -9.46 4.65 -3.31
CA LEU A 11 -8.08 5.08 -3.51
C LEU A 11 -7.81 5.46 -4.97
N LEU A 12 -8.02 4.53 -5.90
CA LEU A 12 -7.64 4.70 -7.31
C LEU A 12 -8.73 4.13 -8.22
N ARG A 13 -8.88 4.71 -9.41
CA ARG A 13 -9.69 4.08 -10.45
C ARG A 13 -8.93 2.95 -11.14
N LEU A 14 -9.64 1.94 -11.59
CA LEU A 14 -9.05 0.79 -12.29
C LEU A 14 -8.34 1.17 -13.60
N ASP A 15 -8.84 2.18 -14.31
CA ASP A 15 -8.26 2.69 -15.55
C ASP A 15 -6.95 3.47 -15.35
N GLN A 16 -6.59 3.79 -14.11
CA GLN A 16 -5.33 4.41 -13.73
C GLN A 16 -4.28 3.39 -13.31
N LEU A 17 -4.62 2.10 -13.22
CA LEU A 17 -3.66 1.06 -12.92
C LEU A 17 -2.73 0.85 -14.12
N HIS A 18 -1.44 0.84 -13.82
CA HIS A 18 -0.41 0.44 -14.75
C HIS A 18 0.73 -0.23 -13.97
N ASP A 19 1.51 -1.07 -14.64
CA ASP A 19 2.67 -1.70 -14.03
C ASP A 19 3.64 -0.64 -13.48
N GLY A 20 4.23 -0.94 -12.33
CA GLY A 20 5.17 -0.07 -11.61
C GLY A 20 4.53 1.11 -10.88
N LEU A 21 3.20 1.27 -10.93
CA LEU A 21 2.49 2.33 -10.21
C LEU A 21 2.81 2.27 -8.71
N LYS A 22 3.13 3.44 -8.14
CA LYS A 22 3.22 3.68 -6.71
C LYS A 22 2.39 4.93 -6.39
N ALA A 23 1.30 4.76 -5.66
CA ALA A 23 0.40 5.86 -5.31
C ALA A 23 0.21 5.94 -3.79
N ARG A 24 0.51 7.09 -3.20
CA ARG A 24 0.39 7.31 -1.75
C ARG A 24 -0.93 8.01 -1.44
N PHE A 25 -1.58 7.55 -0.37
CA PHE A 25 -2.86 8.06 0.10
C PHE A 25 -2.81 8.36 1.60
N ARG A 26 -3.62 9.33 2.04
CA ARG A 26 -3.83 9.63 3.46
C ARG A 26 -5.33 9.58 3.76
N LEU A 27 -5.71 8.64 4.63
CA LEU A 27 -7.08 8.41 5.08
C LEU A 27 -7.13 8.58 6.60
N GLY A 28 -7.42 9.80 7.05
CA GLY A 28 -7.29 10.16 8.47
C GLY A 28 -5.86 9.92 8.96
N ARG A 29 -5.70 8.99 9.92
CA ARG A 29 -4.39 8.60 10.49
C ARG A 29 -3.64 7.57 9.66
N HIS A 30 -4.28 6.92 8.69
CA HIS A 30 -3.66 5.89 7.87
C HIS A 30 -2.93 6.53 6.71
N GLU A 31 -1.63 6.25 6.58
CA GLU A 31 -0.83 6.63 5.42
C GLU A 31 -0.54 5.36 4.61
N LEU A 32 -1.17 5.24 3.45
CA LEU A 32 -1.15 4.02 2.64
C LEU A 32 -0.34 4.21 1.37
N LEU A 33 0.30 3.15 0.91
CA LEU A 33 0.98 3.05 -0.37
C LEU A 33 0.36 1.91 -1.17
N LEU A 34 -0.25 2.26 -2.30
CA LEU A 34 -0.65 1.32 -3.33
C LEU A 34 0.54 1.06 -4.25
N VAL A 35 0.81 -0.20 -4.53
CA VAL A 35 1.82 -0.65 -5.48
C VAL A 35 1.17 -1.59 -6.50
N CYS A 36 1.41 -1.37 -7.79
CA CYS A 36 1.03 -2.28 -8.86
C CYS A 36 2.29 -2.95 -9.44
N VAL A 37 2.29 -4.28 -9.53
CA VAL A 37 3.35 -5.08 -10.16
C VAL A 37 2.68 -6.01 -11.16
N GLY A 38 2.94 -5.79 -12.45
CA GLY A 38 2.17 -6.40 -13.53
C GLY A 38 0.69 -6.03 -13.42
N THR A 39 -0.14 -7.02 -13.09
CA THR A 39 -1.58 -6.86 -12.85
C THR A 39 -1.97 -7.03 -11.39
N GLU A 40 -1.01 -7.29 -10.51
CA GLU A 40 -1.24 -7.48 -9.08
C GLU A 40 -1.14 -6.16 -8.31
N VAL A 41 -2.09 -5.93 -7.41
CA VAL A 41 -2.18 -4.70 -6.60
C VAL A 41 -1.94 -5.05 -5.13
N PHE A 42 -1.11 -4.23 -4.47
CA PHE A 42 -0.78 -4.36 -3.05
C PHE A 42 -1.00 -3.02 -2.36
N ILE A 43 -1.55 -3.03 -1.15
CA ILE A 43 -1.69 -1.84 -0.31
C ILE A 43 -0.94 -2.07 1.00
N LEU A 44 -0.03 -1.14 1.31
CA LEU A 44 0.91 -1.20 2.41
C LEU A 44 0.80 0.07 3.26
N ASP A 45 1.34 0.06 4.48
CA ASP A 45 1.71 1.33 5.12
C ASP A 45 2.75 2.06 4.25
N ALA A 46 2.56 3.37 4.07
CA ALA A 46 3.49 4.22 3.33
C ALA A 46 4.75 4.57 4.12
N ARG A 47 4.78 4.26 5.43
CA ARG A 47 5.89 4.58 6.33
C ARG A 47 6.76 3.36 6.55
N CYS A 48 8.06 3.54 6.34
CA CYS A 48 9.05 2.51 6.62
C CYS A 48 8.98 2.12 8.11
N PRO A 49 8.83 0.83 8.44
CA PRO A 49 8.73 0.38 9.84
C PRO A 49 10.04 0.60 10.63
N HIS A 50 11.16 0.86 9.96
CA HIS A 50 12.44 1.14 10.62
C HIS A 50 12.50 2.56 11.21
N ALA A 51 12.32 3.60 10.37
CA ALA A 51 12.54 5.00 10.78
C ALA A 51 11.56 5.99 10.10
N GLY A 52 10.40 5.51 9.63
CA GLY A 52 9.32 6.36 9.15
C GLY A 52 9.55 7.05 7.79
N ALA A 53 10.60 6.68 7.05
CA ALA A 53 10.82 7.16 5.69
C ALA A 53 9.60 6.87 4.79
N ASP A 54 9.32 7.77 3.85
CA ASP A 54 8.23 7.62 2.89
C ASP A 54 8.59 6.57 1.83
N LEU A 55 7.96 5.39 1.91
CA LEU A 55 8.16 4.29 0.99
C LEU A 55 7.64 4.60 -0.43
N GLY A 56 6.73 5.56 -0.59
CA GLY A 56 6.27 6.01 -1.91
C GLY A 56 7.37 6.67 -2.73
N ARG A 57 8.42 7.18 -2.05
CA ARG A 57 9.64 7.72 -2.68
C ARG A 57 10.72 6.65 -2.91
N GLY A 58 10.45 5.39 -2.55
CA GLY A 58 11.33 4.26 -2.76
C GLY A 58 11.35 3.77 -4.21
N SER A 59 12.34 2.93 -4.52
CA SER A 59 12.44 2.27 -5.83
C SER A 59 11.75 0.91 -5.79
N LEU A 60 10.99 0.58 -6.84
CA LEU A 60 10.36 -0.73 -7.02
C LEU A 60 11.09 -1.51 -8.11
N SER A 61 11.43 -2.76 -7.84
CA SER A 61 12.00 -3.70 -8.81
C SER A 61 11.29 -5.04 -8.66
N GLY A 62 10.41 -5.38 -9.62
CA GLY A 62 9.45 -6.47 -9.44
C GLY A 62 8.64 -6.27 -8.15
N TYR A 63 8.61 -7.28 -7.28
CA TYR A 63 7.93 -7.19 -5.98
C TYR A 63 8.79 -6.58 -4.86
N GLN A 64 10.01 -6.13 -5.14
CA GLN A 64 10.93 -5.62 -4.14
C GLN A 64 10.83 -4.09 -4.06
N LEU A 65 10.28 -3.58 -2.96
CA LEU A 65 10.20 -2.16 -2.64
C LEU A 65 11.37 -1.77 -1.72
N ARG A 66 12.30 -0.98 -2.25
CA ARG A 66 13.46 -0.51 -1.50
C ARG A 66 13.21 0.86 -0.89
N CYS A 67 13.32 0.94 0.43
CA CYS A 67 13.19 2.16 1.22
C CYS A 67 14.24 3.21 0.80
N PRO A 68 13.84 4.47 0.58
CA PRO A 68 14.78 5.52 0.19
C PRO A 68 15.65 6.04 1.35
N GLY A 69 15.32 5.70 2.60
CA GLY A 69 16.12 6.08 3.77
C GLY A 69 17.40 5.28 3.88
N HIS A 70 17.32 4.06 4.44
CA HIS A 70 18.48 3.21 4.72
C HIS A 70 18.60 2.00 3.78
N GLY A 71 17.81 1.96 2.70
CA GLY A 71 17.92 0.93 1.68
C GLY A 71 17.35 -0.44 2.04
N GLN A 72 16.65 -0.58 3.17
CA GLN A 72 15.94 -1.82 3.50
C GLN A 72 14.90 -2.14 2.41
N THR A 73 14.84 -3.40 2.01
CA THR A 73 13.94 -3.86 0.94
C THR A 73 12.85 -4.73 1.52
N PHE A 74 11.63 -4.56 1.01
CA PHE A 74 10.44 -5.29 1.41
C PHE A 74 9.84 -5.99 0.19
N ASP A 75 9.46 -7.25 0.33
CA ASP A 75 8.64 -7.92 -0.68
C ASP A 75 7.19 -7.46 -0.48
N VAL A 76 6.59 -6.77 -1.45
CA VAL A 76 5.22 -6.21 -1.34
C VAL A 76 4.14 -7.30 -1.22
N ARG A 77 4.48 -8.55 -1.56
CA ARG A 77 3.61 -9.73 -1.35
C ARG A 77 3.67 -10.22 0.08
N ALA A 78 4.70 -9.88 0.84
CA ALA A 78 4.83 -10.20 2.25
C ALA A 78 4.35 -9.01 3.10
N GLY A 79 3.58 -9.27 4.15
CA GLY A 79 3.17 -8.22 5.08
C GLY A 79 2.64 -8.79 6.39
N GLY A 80 2.59 -7.94 7.42
CA GLY A 80 2.10 -8.32 8.75
C GLY A 80 3.10 -9.12 9.60
N ARG A 81 4.37 -9.21 9.18
CA ARG A 81 5.47 -9.76 9.99
C ARG A 81 6.28 -8.63 10.63
N ALA A 82 6.94 -8.91 11.75
CA ALA A 82 7.83 -7.95 12.39
C ALA A 82 8.88 -7.42 11.40
N GLY A 83 9.04 -6.09 11.35
CA GLY A 83 9.96 -5.42 10.43
C GLY A 83 9.47 -5.26 8.99
N GLN A 84 8.22 -5.63 8.68
CA GLN A 84 7.57 -5.36 7.39
C GLN A 84 6.53 -4.24 7.55
N PRO A 85 6.28 -3.41 6.52
CA PRO A 85 5.12 -2.53 6.52
C PRO A 85 3.82 -3.36 6.62
N ALA A 86 2.80 -2.84 7.32
CA ALA A 86 1.52 -3.53 7.43
C ALA A 86 0.87 -3.62 6.05
N ARG A 87 0.15 -4.72 5.78
CA ARG A 87 -0.62 -4.92 4.56
C ARG A 87 -2.11 -4.73 4.82
N TYR A 88 -2.78 -4.12 3.86
CA TYR A 88 -4.22 -3.92 3.86
C TYR A 88 -4.86 -4.74 2.74
N PRO A 89 -6.01 -5.40 2.97
CA PRO A 89 -6.75 -6.05 1.91
C PRO A 89 -7.14 -5.05 0.83
N VAL A 90 -6.95 -5.42 -0.44
CA VAL A 90 -7.44 -4.64 -1.58
C VAL A 90 -8.90 -4.99 -1.79
N VAL A 91 -9.76 -3.97 -1.76
CA VAL A 91 -11.20 -4.10 -1.98
C VAL A 91 -11.55 -3.42 -3.30
N TYR A 92 -12.41 -4.05 -4.09
CA TYR A 92 -12.89 -3.53 -5.37
C TYR A 92 -14.38 -3.20 -5.28
N ASP A 93 -14.75 -2.01 -5.75
CA ASP A 93 -16.14 -1.55 -5.83
C ASP A 93 -16.37 -0.86 -7.18
N GLY A 94 -16.96 -1.60 -8.12
CA GLY A 94 -17.12 -1.19 -9.50
C GLY A 94 -15.79 -0.82 -10.16
N GLN A 95 -15.64 0.45 -10.54
CA GLN A 95 -14.45 1.01 -11.20
C GLN A 95 -13.42 1.58 -10.22
N TRP A 96 -13.58 1.31 -8.93
CA TRP A 96 -12.67 1.75 -7.88
C TRP A 96 -12.01 0.58 -7.19
N LEU A 97 -10.75 0.77 -6.82
CA LEU A 97 -10.07 -0.05 -5.82
C LEU A 97 -9.82 0.79 -4.57
N GLY A 98 -9.77 0.13 -3.42
CA GLY A 98 -9.56 0.79 -2.15
C GLY A 98 -9.31 -0.17 -0.98
N VAL A 99 -9.67 0.28 0.21
CA VAL A 99 -9.56 -0.48 1.48
C VAL A 99 -10.83 -0.34 2.29
N GLU A 100 -11.08 -1.29 3.18
CA GLU A 100 -12.07 -1.20 4.24
C GLU A 100 -11.37 -0.81 5.55
N LEU A 101 -11.73 0.35 6.11
CA LEU A 101 -11.15 0.91 7.34
C LEU A 101 -12.23 1.38 8.31
#